data_AF-A0A532DPB1-F1
#
_entry.id   AF-A0A532DPB1-F1
#
_cell.length_a   1.000
_cell.length_b   1.000
_cell.length_c   1.000
_cell.angle_alpha   90.00
_cell.angle_beta   90.00
_cell.angle_gamma   90.00
#
_symmetry.space_group_name_H-M   'P 1'
#
loop_
_entity.id
_entity.type
_entity.pdbx_description
1 polymer ?
#
loop_
_entity_poly.entity_id
_entity_poly.type
_entity_poly.pdbx_seq_one_letter_code
_entity_poly.pdbx_strand_id
1 'polypeptide(L)'
;MNAQDVAHALEILELTLPVTSDTLDRAKRVQLYNWNPTRYSNLTNNPTQYMQAYKKAEEMTKLVEASHALLSALLVPDEPEP
;
A
#
# COMPACT_ATOMS: atom_id res chain seq x y z
N MET A 1 0.27 -12.88 13.28
CA MET A 1 0.27 -12.70 11.81
C MET A 1 -0.55 -13.82 11.20
N ASN A 2 -1.67 -13.53 10.55
CA ASN A 2 -2.47 -14.55 9.87
C ASN A 2 -2.13 -14.62 8.38
N ALA A 3 -2.24 -15.81 7.78
CA ALA A 3 -2.03 -15.99 6.34
C ALA A 3 -2.98 -15.15 5.47
N GLN A 4 -4.18 -14.84 5.99
CA GLN A 4 -5.13 -13.94 5.34
C GLN A 4 -4.62 -12.49 5.28
N ASP A 5 -3.94 -12.01 6.33
CA ASP A 5 -3.37 -10.66 6.35
C ASP A 5 -2.25 -10.52 5.31
N VAL A 6 -1.45 -11.58 5.14
CA VAL A 6 -0.38 -11.64 4.13
C VAL A 6 -0.97 -11.66 2.72
N ALA A 7 -1.96 -12.52 2.46
CA ALA A 7 -2.62 -12.57 1.16
C ALA A 7 -3.28 -11.23 0.80
N HIS A 8 -3.93 -10.60 1.77
CA HIS A 8 -4.56 -9.29 1.57
C HIS A 8 -3.53 -8.18 1.32
N ALA A 9 -2.40 -8.20 2.04
CA ALA A 9 -1.30 -7.26 1.82
C ALA A 9 -0.67 -7.43 0.42
N LEU A 10 -0.54 -8.68 -0.05
CA LEU A 10 -0.09 -8.97 -1.41
C LEU A 10 -1.07 -8.45 -2.47
N GLU A 11 -2.39 -8.60 -2.26
CA GLU A 11 -3.40 -8.03 -3.15
C GLU A 11 -3.35 -6.50 -3.21
N ILE A 12 -3.27 -5.83 -2.05
CA ILE A 12 -3.20 -4.35 -1.98
C ILE A 12 -1.96 -3.82 -2.73
N LEU A 13 -0.85 -4.52 -2.62
CA LEU A 13 0.40 -4.15 -3.27
C LEU A 13 0.51 -4.69 -4.71
N GLU A 14 -0.50 -5.44 -5.17
CA GLU A 14 -0.50 -6.14 -6.46
C GLU A 14 0.76 -6.99 -6.69
N LEU A 15 1.19 -7.68 -5.62
CA LEU A 15 2.37 -8.53 -5.60
C LEU A 15 2.00 -10.01 -5.63
N THR A 16 2.92 -10.81 -6.16
CA THR A 16 2.86 -12.28 -6.12
C THR A 16 4.16 -12.81 -5.51
N LEU A 17 4.09 -13.97 -4.84
CA LEU A 17 5.26 -14.61 -4.25
C LEU A 17 6.15 -15.23 -5.35
N PRO A 18 7.49 -15.24 -5.19
CA PRO A 18 8.25 -14.72 -4.04
C PRO A 18 8.39 -13.18 -4.08
N VAL A 19 8.18 -12.53 -2.93
CA VAL A 19 8.41 -11.09 -2.76
C VAL A 19 9.82 -10.86 -2.21
N THR A 20 10.50 -9.83 -2.72
CA THR A 20 11.78 -9.32 -2.22
C THR A 20 11.61 -7.90 -1.69
N SER A 21 12.52 -7.43 -0.83
CA SER A 21 12.48 -6.06 -0.30
C SER A 21 12.44 -5.00 -1.41
N ASP A 22 13.21 -5.16 -2.50
CA ASP A 22 13.19 -4.24 -3.64
C ASP A 22 11.82 -4.22 -4.34
N THR A 23 11.26 -5.39 -4.65
CA THR A 23 9.93 -5.49 -5.29
C THR A 23 8.84 -4.90 -4.39
N LEU A 24 8.96 -5.08 -3.08
CA LEU A 24 8.03 -4.56 -2.09
C LEU A 24 8.08 -3.02 -2.03
N ASP A 25 9.28 -2.43 -1.96
CA ASP A 25 9.47 -0.98 -1.98
C ASP A 25 9.03 -0.35 -3.30
N ARG A 26 9.28 -1.03 -4.42
CA ARG A 26 8.80 -0.59 -5.73
C ARG A 26 7.28 -0.61 -5.79
N ALA A 27 6.62 -1.69 -5.36
CA ALA A 27 5.17 -1.79 -5.34
C ALA A 27 4.53 -0.71 -4.46
N LYS A 28 5.08 -0.47 -3.25
CA LYS A 28 4.63 0.63 -2.38
C LYS A 28 4.67 1.98 -3.11
N ARG A 29 5.79 2.32 -3.76
CA ARG A 29 5.92 3.59 -4.49
C ARG A 29 4.90 3.72 -5.62
N VAL A 30 4.67 2.64 -6.37
CA VAL A 30 3.67 2.62 -7.45
C VAL A 30 2.26 2.81 -6.90
N GLN A 31 1.88 2.07 -5.84
CA GLN A 31 0.56 2.18 -5.25
C GLN A 31 0.31 3.55 -4.61
N LEU A 32 1.28 4.11 -3.88
CA LEU A 32 1.17 5.47 -3.32
C LEU A 32 1.04 6.54 -4.42
N TYR A 33 1.72 6.35 -5.55
CA TYR A 33 1.58 7.24 -6.70
C TYR A 33 0.21 7.13 -7.38
N ASN A 34 -0.36 5.92 -7.45
CA ASN A 34 -1.70 5.68 -7.99
C ASN A 34 -2.79 6.28 -7.09
N TRP A 35 -2.66 6.08 -5.78
CA TRP A 35 -3.57 6.60 -4.76
C TRP A 35 -3.24 8.03 -4.32
N ASN A 36 -2.41 8.77 -5.06
CA ASN A 36 -2.08 10.14 -4.68
C ASN A 36 -3.35 11.02 -4.73
N PRO A 37 -3.81 11.58 -3.59
CA PRO A 37 -5.06 12.31 -3.51
C PRO A 37 -5.10 13.55 -4.43
N THR A 38 -3.94 14.15 -4.70
CA THR A 38 -3.81 15.31 -5.59
C THR A 38 -4.20 15.01 -7.04
N ARG A 39 -4.27 13.73 -7.43
CA ARG A 39 -4.73 13.35 -8.78
C ARG A 39 -6.23 13.43 -8.93
N TYR A 40 -6.98 13.35 -7.83
CA TYR A 40 -8.43 13.39 -7.85
C TYR A 40 -9.00 14.80 -7.97
N SER A 41 -8.19 15.84 -7.68
CA SER A 41 -8.61 17.24 -7.85
C SER A 41 -8.91 17.58 -9.30
N ASN A 42 -8.28 16.89 -10.25
CA ASN A 42 -8.49 17.09 -11.68
C ASN A 42 -9.58 16.19 -12.29
N LEU A 43 -10.19 15.29 -11.50
CA LEU A 43 -11.13 14.28 -12.02
C LEU A 43 -12.61 14.71 -11.94
N THR A 44 -12.95 15.71 -11.11
CA THR A 44 -14.35 16.13 -10.96
C THR A 44 -14.48 17.58 -10.52
N ASN A 45 -15.46 18.29 -11.10
CA ASN A 45 -15.87 19.62 -10.65
C ASN A 45 -16.89 19.57 -9.50
N ASN A 46 -17.27 18.37 -9.04
CA ASN A 46 -18.20 18.20 -7.92
C ASN A 46 -17.42 18.02 -6.60
N PRO A 47 -17.53 18.96 -5.64
CA PRO A 47 -16.75 18.92 -4.40
C PRO A 47 -17.08 17.70 -3.52
N THR A 48 -18.31 17.19 -3.56
CA THR A 48 -18.71 16.01 -2.78
C THR A 48 -18.04 14.74 -3.32
N GLN A 49 -18.02 14.58 -4.64
CA GLN A 49 -17.34 13.44 -5.27
C GLN A 49 -15.83 13.53 -5.08
N TYR A 50 -15.28 14.74 -5.17
CA TYR A 50 -13.87 14.98 -4.87
C TYR A 50 -13.52 14.54 -3.44
N MET A 51 -14.27 14.99 -2.43
CA MET A 51 -14.03 14.59 -1.04
C MET A 51 -14.13 13.08 -0.83
N GLN A 52 -15.09 12.41 -1.47
CA GLN A 52 -15.23 10.95 -1.37
C GLN A 52 -14.02 10.24 -1.98
N ALA A 53 -13.59 10.66 -3.16
CA ALA A 53 -12.40 10.10 -3.82
C ALA A 53 -11.13 10.38 -3.01
N TYR A 54 -10.99 11.59 -2.47
CA TYR A 54 -9.88 11.99 -1.61
C TYR A 54 -9.79 11.13 -0.35
N LYS A 55 -10.91 10.93 0.37
CA LYS A 55 -10.94 10.07 1.57
C LYS A 55 -10.59 8.63 1.24
N LYS A 56 -11.14 8.09 0.15
CA LYS A 56 -10.80 6.74 -0.32
C LYS A 56 -9.30 6.64 -0.63
N ALA A 57 -8.72 7.65 -1.27
CA ALA A 57 -7.30 7.70 -1.56
C ALA A 57 -6.46 7.70 -0.27
N GLU A 58 -6.82 8.51 0.73
CA GLU A 58 -6.17 8.49 2.05
C GLU A 58 -6.27 7.12 2.73
N GLU A 59 -7.43 6.48 2.72
CA GLU A 59 -7.62 5.14 3.29
C GLU A 59 -6.72 4.10 2.57
N MET A 60 -6.68 4.14 1.24
CA MET A 60 -5.84 3.24 0.46
C MET A 60 -4.35 3.47 0.69
N THR A 61 -3.89 4.72 0.81
CA THR A 61 -2.48 5.01 1.13
C THR A 61 -2.07 4.44 2.49
N LYS A 62 -2.93 4.57 3.52
CA LYS A 62 -2.71 3.95 4.84
C LYS A 62 -2.66 2.42 4.75
N LEU A 63 -3.55 1.82 3.97
CA LEU A 63 -3.55 0.37 3.74
C LEU A 63 -2.25 -0.09 3.06
N VAL A 64 -1.80 0.62 2.02
CA VAL A 64 -0.53 0.34 1.32
C VAL A 64 0.66 0.40 2.28
N GLU A 65 0.72 1.41 3.15
CA GLU A 65 1.78 1.53 4.16
C GLU A 65 1.73 0.40 5.20
N ALA A 66 0.54 0.04 5.69
CA ALA A 66 0.37 -1.06 6.63
C ALA A 66 0.73 -2.42 6.02
N SER A 67 0.29 -2.68 4.78
CA SER A 67 0.64 -3.88 4.01
C SER A 67 2.15 -3.98 3.76
N HIS A 68 2.79 -2.87 3.43
CA HIS A 68 4.24 -2.82 3.26
C HIS A 68 4.97 -3.12 4.57
N ALA A 69 4.58 -2.50 5.68
CA ALA A 69 5.18 -2.77 6.99
C ALA A 69 5.02 -4.24 7.39
N LEU A 70 3.85 -4.83 7.15
CA LEU A 70 3.58 -6.24 7.45
C LEU A 70 4.46 -7.18 6.62
N LEU A 71 4.55 -6.97 5.31
CA LEU A 71 5.40 -7.81 4.44
C LEU A 71 6.89 -7.58 4.71
N SER A 72 7.29 -6.35 5.04
CA SER A 72 8.67 -6.03 5.39
C SER A 72 9.10 -6.76 6.66
N ALA A 73 8.23 -6.81 7.68
CA ALA A 73 8.50 -7.57 8.91
C ALA A 73 8.64 -9.09 8.68
N LEU A 74 8.06 -9.63 7.59
CA LEU A 74 8.25 -11.03 7.19
C LEU A 74 9.55 -11.27 6.41
N LEU A 75 10.06 -10.22 5.75
CA LEU A 75 11.27 -10.30 4.92
C LEU A 75 12.55 -10.05 5.69
N VAL A 76 12.48 -9.36 6.83
CA VAL A 76 13.61 -9.20 7.74
C VAL A 76 13.72 -10.51 8.54
N PRO A 77 14.74 -11.36 8.30
CA PRO A 77 15.06 -12.41 9.26
C PRO A 77 15.40 -11.72 10.57
N ASP A 78 14.88 -12.21 11.70
CA ASP A 78 15.33 -11.86 13.05
C ASP A 78 16.87 -11.99 13.07
N GLU A 79 17.57 -10.90 12.85
CA GLU A 79 18.99 -10.80 13.12
C GLU A 79 19.07 -10.25 14.55
N PRO A 80 19.38 -11.10 15.55
CA PRO A 80 19.55 -10.63 16.90
C PRO A 80 20.74 -9.66 16.90
N GLU A 81 20.49 -8.42 17.29
CA GLU A 81 21.56 -7.43 17.46
C GLU A 81 22.65 -7.99 18.40
N PRO A 82 23.95 -7.81 18.06
CA PRO A 82 25.09 -8.31 18.84
C PRO A 82 25.32 -7.60 20.18
#